data_AF-A0AAE9B1E0-F1
#
_entry.id   AF-A0AAE9B1E0-F1
#
_cell.length_a   1.000
_cell.length_b   1.000
_cell.length_c   1.000
_cell.angle_alpha   90.00
_cell.angle_beta   90.00
_cell.angle_gamma   90.00
#
_symmetry.space_group_name_H-M   'P 1'
#
loop_
_entity.id
_entity.type
_entity.pdbx_description
1 polymer ?
#
loop_
_entity_poly.entity_id
_entity_poly.type
_entity_poly.pdbx_seq_one_letter_code
_entity_poly.pdbx_strand_id
1 'polypeptide(L)'
;MTQSTTARVGRFHQGRLSEGRPQALDAWRITTDDAHVAARLASLLGGHAQQNEGGGGLAHEVLTNRESVRVLMDGPGAVTARMVLWSSKGITHDCDGSVFLSPQGKKGQTCGCHPRLEDKKLAAREGRGPVPSIDLVFRIAAAPTLGEFHFMTSSWQLAAQLSDLMEALERVGGPAACDLTTELVALTTKTGRNVCYRKPVVKVVGNPDILAPACSVSVDAVTLRRAAQVLGTSDHQETVIAALSEVVAARHQTIELARLREHVGRIAAIARQALPDGDFSLT
;
A
#
# COMPACT_ATOMS: atom_id res chain seq x y z
N MET A 1 -4.13 22.28 18.11
CA MET A 1 -4.53 21.44 16.97
C MET A 1 -4.78 20.04 17.50
N THR A 2 -6.04 19.73 17.79
CA THR A 2 -6.52 18.39 18.15
C THR A 2 -6.46 17.53 16.89
N GLN A 3 -5.51 16.59 16.82
CA GLN A 3 -5.56 15.53 15.82
C GLN A 3 -6.84 14.73 16.08
N SER A 4 -7.85 14.94 15.24
CA SER A 4 -9.00 14.06 15.19
C SER A 4 -8.50 12.77 14.57
N THR A 5 -8.07 11.82 15.42
CA THR A 5 -7.79 10.45 14.99
C THR A 5 -9.11 9.87 14.53
N THR A 6 -9.33 9.79 13.22
CA THR A 6 -10.42 9.01 12.64
C THR A 6 -10.34 7.61 13.26
N ALA A 7 -11.44 7.12 13.83
CA ALA A 7 -11.45 5.80 14.42
C ALA A 7 -11.11 4.76 13.33
N ARG A 8 -9.98 4.08 13.49
CA ARG A 8 -9.50 3.06 12.55
C ARG A 8 -10.37 1.81 12.71
N VAL A 9 -10.84 1.25 11.60
CA VAL A 9 -11.76 0.10 11.60
C VAL A 9 -11.04 -1.23 11.79
N GLY A 10 -9.72 -1.27 11.61
CA GLY A 10 -8.96 -2.49 11.81
C GLY A 10 -7.45 -2.33 11.64
N ARG A 11 -6.75 -3.43 11.89
CA ARG A 11 -5.29 -3.48 11.90
C ARG A 11 -4.77 -4.70 11.15
N PHE A 12 -3.75 -4.49 10.32
CA PHE A 12 -3.01 -5.54 9.64
C PHE A 12 -1.83 -6.01 10.48
N HIS A 13 -1.49 -7.30 10.37
CA HIS A 13 -0.41 -7.96 11.09
C HIS A 13 0.29 -8.97 10.17
N GLN A 14 1.61 -9.11 10.33
CA GLN A 14 2.44 -10.13 9.64
C GLN A 14 2.69 -11.38 10.50
N GLY A 15 2.12 -11.43 11.69
CA GLY A 15 2.35 -12.50 12.65
C GLY A 15 1.22 -12.60 13.68
N ARG A 16 1.26 -13.69 14.43
CA ARG A 16 0.40 -13.92 15.60
C ARG A 16 1.17 -14.61 16.71
N LEU A 17 0.60 -14.59 17.91
CA LEU A 17 1.02 -15.50 18.98
C LEU A 17 0.11 -16.72 18.89
N SER A 18 0.69 -17.90 18.71
CA SER A 18 -0.02 -19.18 18.72
C SER A 18 0.62 -20.03 19.81
N GLU A 19 -0.17 -20.46 20.80
CA GLU A 19 0.31 -21.21 21.97
C GLU A 19 1.49 -20.53 22.70
N GLY A 20 1.43 -19.20 22.83
CA GLY A 20 2.50 -18.40 23.44
C GLY A 20 3.78 -18.27 22.60
N ARG A 21 3.81 -18.83 21.39
CA ARG A 21 4.95 -18.74 20.47
C ARG A 21 4.67 -17.76 19.34
N PRO A 22 5.61 -16.86 19.01
CA PRO A 22 5.51 -16.04 17.83
C PRO A 22 5.50 -16.90 16.56
N GLN A 23 4.45 -16.75 15.76
CA GLN A 23 4.31 -17.37 14.46
C GLN A 23 4.31 -16.28 13.39
N ALA A 24 5.28 -16.36 12.47
CA ALA A 24 5.26 -15.57 11.24
C ALA A 24 4.20 -16.14 10.29
N LEU A 25 3.39 -15.27 9.70
CA LEU A 25 2.33 -15.66 8.76
C LEU A 25 2.78 -15.45 7.33
N ASP A 26 2.19 -16.20 6.41
CA ASP A 26 2.41 -16.12 4.96
C ASP A 26 1.44 -15.23 4.23
N ALA A 27 0.24 -15.11 4.78
CA ALA A 27 -0.74 -14.13 4.38
C ALA A 27 -0.96 -13.07 5.46
N TRP A 28 -1.73 -12.04 5.11
CA TRP A 28 -2.12 -11.00 6.06
C TRP A 28 -3.11 -11.53 7.08
N ARG A 29 -2.87 -11.20 8.35
CA ARG A 29 -3.84 -11.27 9.43
C ARG A 29 -4.41 -9.89 9.66
N ILE A 30 -5.74 -9.78 9.71
CA ILE A 30 -6.43 -8.52 9.93
C ILE A 30 -7.31 -8.67 11.17
N THR A 31 -7.26 -7.70 12.08
CA THR A 31 -8.13 -7.68 13.26
C THR A 31 -9.07 -6.48 13.22
N THR A 32 -10.32 -6.63 13.67
CA THR A 32 -11.35 -5.58 13.70
C THR A 32 -12.35 -5.85 14.83
N ASP A 33 -12.99 -4.80 15.37
CA ASP A 33 -14.09 -4.94 16.34
C ASP A 33 -15.47 -5.12 15.67
N ASP A 34 -15.52 -5.00 14.34
CA ASP A 34 -16.76 -5.07 13.58
C ASP A 34 -16.88 -6.41 12.84
N ALA A 35 -17.86 -7.22 13.22
CA ALA A 35 -18.15 -8.52 12.61
C ALA A 35 -18.49 -8.41 11.10
N HIS A 36 -19.17 -7.33 10.69
CA HIS A 36 -19.49 -7.09 9.29
C HIS A 36 -18.21 -6.77 8.50
N VAL A 37 -17.32 -5.93 9.05
CA VAL A 37 -16.01 -5.67 8.44
C VAL A 37 -15.22 -6.98 8.31
N ALA A 38 -15.17 -7.81 9.35
CA ALA A 38 -14.49 -9.10 9.31
C ALA A 38 -15.04 -10.03 8.20
N ALA A 39 -16.37 -10.14 8.08
CA ALA A 39 -17.01 -10.94 7.05
C ALA A 39 -16.72 -10.42 5.63
N ARG A 40 -16.75 -9.10 5.42
CA ARG A 40 -16.41 -8.50 4.11
C ARG A 40 -14.93 -8.69 3.77
N LEU A 41 -14.03 -8.56 4.74
CA LEU A 41 -12.61 -8.84 4.54
C LEU A 41 -12.37 -10.29 4.11
N ALA A 42 -12.97 -11.26 4.78
CA ALA A 42 -12.85 -12.67 4.42
C ALA A 42 -13.38 -12.96 3.01
N SER A 43 -14.48 -12.31 2.61
CA SER A 43 -15.03 -12.43 1.26
C SER A 43 -14.14 -11.80 0.19
N LEU A 44 -13.55 -10.62 0.45
CA LEU A 44 -12.76 -9.86 -0.53
C LEU A 44 -11.33 -10.41 -0.68
N LEU A 45 -10.70 -10.74 0.44
CA LEU A 45 -9.29 -11.12 0.52
C LEU A 45 -9.12 -12.64 0.70
N GLY A 46 -10.22 -13.40 0.64
CA GLY A 46 -10.22 -14.82 0.96
C GLY A 46 -9.93 -15.11 2.44
N GLY A 47 -10.01 -16.39 2.80
CA GLY A 47 -9.77 -16.86 4.17
C GLY A 47 -11.02 -16.90 5.04
N HIS A 48 -10.82 -16.86 6.36
CA HIS A 48 -11.88 -17.10 7.35
C HIS A 48 -11.86 -16.06 8.47
N ALA A 49 -13.05 -15.54 8.79
CA ALA A 49 -13.26 -14.71 9.97
C ALA A 49 -13.55 -15.59 11.19
N GLN A 50 -12.91 -15.28 12.31
CA GLN A 50 -13.06 -15.97 13.59
C GLN A 50 -12.96 -14.99 14.75
N GLN A 51 -13.26 -15.44 15.97
CA GLN A 51 -12.98 -14.64 17.17
C GLN A 51 -11.46 -14.55 17.39
N ASN A 52 -11.00 -13.38 17.81
CA ASN A 52 -9.60 -13.19 18.16
C ASN A 52 -9.36 -13.71 19.60
N GLU A 53 -8.70 -14.85 19.72
CA GLU A 53 -8.41 -15.50 21.01
C GLU A 53 -7.29 -14.81 21.81
N GLY A 54 -6.58 -13.86 21.20
CA GLY A 54 -5.56 -13.04 21.88
C GLY A 54 -6.22 -11.95 22.72
N GLY A 55 -6.44 -12.22 24.01
CA GLY A 55 -7.21 -11.43 25.00
C GLY A 55 -6.82 -9.98 25.31
N GLY A 56 -6.32 -9.22 24.33
CA GLY A 56 -6.09 -7.78 24.41
C GLY A 56 -6.11 -7.07 23.05
N GLY A 57 -6.67 -7.72 22.01
CA GLY A 57 -6.82 -7.16 20.67
C GLY A 57 -8.28 -7.01 20.26
N LEU A 58 -8.49 -6.51 19.04
CA LEU A 58 -9.83 -6.31 18.47
C LEU A 58 -10.59 -7.66 18.38
N ALA A 59 -11.92 -7.64 18.50
CA ALA A 59 -12.75 -8.81 18.76
C ALA A 59 -12.71 -9.91 17.68
N HIS A 60 -12.52 -9.54 16.42
CA HIS A 60 -12.51 -10.45 15.27
C HIS A 60 -11.15 -10.51 14.61
N GLU A 61 -10.79 -11.69 14.13
CA GLU A 61 -9.59 -11.95 13.34
C GLU A 61 -9.99 -12.53 11.98
N VAL A 62 -9.33 -12.07 10.92
CA VAL A 62 -9.40 -12.64 9.57
C VAL A 62 -7.99 -13.05 9.16
N LEU A 63 -7.77 -14.36 9.00
CA LEU A 63 -6.58 -14.89 8.35
C LEU A 63 -6.87 -14.99 6.86
N THR A 64 -6.27 -14.11 6.07
CA THR A 64 -6.49 -14.06 4.62
C THR A 64 -5.71 -15.17 3.91
N ASN A 65 -5.94 -15.37 2.61
CA ASN A 65 -5.10 -16.22 1.76
C ASN A 65 -4.18 -15.39 0.82
N ARG A 66 -4.02 -14.10 1.12
CA ARG A 66 -3.29 -13.13 0.29
C ARG A 66 -2.03 -12.67 0.98
N GLU A 67 -0.90 -12.79 0.29
CA GLU A 67 0.35 -12.14 0.68
C GLU A 67 0.38 -10.66 0.27
N SER A 68 -0.42 -10.26 -0.72
CA SER A 68 -0.47 -8.91 -1.27
C SER A 68 -1.90 -8.39 -1.28
N VAL A 69 -2.10 -7.16 -0.81
CA VAL A 69 -3.38 -6.46 -0.79
C VAL A 69 -3.20 -5.10 -1.45
N ARG A 70 -4.08 -4.77 -2.40
CA ARG A 70 -4.11 -3.43 -2.98
C ARG A 70 -4.81 -2.47 -2.03
N VAL A 71 -4.12 -1.40 -1.69
CA VAL A 71 -4.55 -0.40 -0.73
C VAL A 71 -4.52 1.00 -1.34
N LEU A 72 -5.27 1.93 -0.76
CA LEU A 72 -5.27 3.35 -1.11
C LEU A 72 -4.62 4.13 0.03
N MET A 73 -3.54 4.84 -0.28
CA MET A 73 -2.82 5.70 0.65
C MET A 73 -3.02 7.16 0.26
N ASP A 74 -3.38 8.01 1.22
CA ASP A 74 -3.67 9.43 0.96
C ASP A 74 -2.39 10.28 0.99
N GLY A 75 -1.56 10.10 -0.04
CA GLY A 75 -0.27 10.75 -0.18
C GLY A 75 0.74 10.40 0.93
N PRO A 76 1.81 11.20 1.10
CA PRO A 76 2.84 10.93 2.10
C PRO A 76 2.34 11.00 3.55
N GLY A 77 1.25 11.73 3.81
CA GLY A 77 0.64 11.82 5.15
C GLY A 77 0.12 10.48 5.68
N ALA A 78 -0.10 9.50 4.79
CA ALA A 78 -0.44 8.12 5.13
C ALA A 78 0.70 7.33 5.78
N VAL A 79 1.92 7.89 5.82
CA VAL A 79 3.12 7.25 6.39
C VAL A 79 3.62 8.06 7.57
N THR A 80 3.58 7.47 8.76
CA THR A 80 4.25 8.04 9.94
C THR A 80 5.45 7.18 10.31
N ALA A 81 6.65 7.74 10.25
CA ALA A 81 7.88 7.06 10.62
C ALA A 81 8.56 7.72 11.82
N ARG A 82 8.91 6.91 12.81
CA ARG A 82 9.61 7.33 14.04
C ARG A 82 10.67 6.32 14.43
N MET A 83 11.56 6.71 15.33
CA MET A 83 12.55 5.87 15.97
C MET A 83 12.25 5.86 17.47
N VAL A 84 11.93 4.68 18.02
CA VAL A 84 11.44 4.53 19.39
C VAL A 84 12.33 3.55 20.17
N LEU A 85 12.71 3.92 21.40
CA LEU A 85 13.32 3.00 22.37
C LEU A 85 12.37 2.80 23.55
N TRP A 86 12.07 1.54 23.83
CA TRP A 86 11.26 1.14 24.98
C TRP A 86 12.14 0.61 26.10
N SER A 87 11.76 0.95 27.33
CA SER A 87 12.28 0.39 28.57
C SER A 87 11.13 -0.18 29.40
N SER A 88 11.45 -0.82 30.53
CA SER A 88 10.44 -1.23 31.52
C SER A 88 9.61 -0.06 32.07
N LYS A 89 10.10 1.18 31.98
CA LYS A 89 9.42 2.40 32.41
C LYS A 89 8.63 3.10 31.29
N GLY A 90 8.54 2.48 30.10
CA GLY A 90 7.92 3.06 28.91
C GLY A 90 8.93 3.62 27.91
N ILE A 91 8.48 4.54 27.05
CA ILE A 91 9.29 5.13 25.98
C ILE A 91 10.38 6.02 26.57
N THR A 92 11.65 5.69 26.32
CA THR A 92 12.81 6.48 26.75
C THR A 92 13.41 7.31 25.63
N HIS A 93 13.07 7.01 24.38
CA HIS A 93 13.50 7.75 23.19
C HIS A 93 12.40 7.73 22.14
N ASP A 94 12.05 8.88 21.58
CA ASP A 94 11.11 9.02 20.47
C ASP A 94 11.58 10.18 19.60
N CYS A 95 12.04 9.88 18.39
CA CYS A 95 12.59 10.86 17.45
C CYS A 95 12.19 10.54 16.00
N ASP A 96 12.39 11.50 15.10
CA ASP A 96 12.28 11.29 13.65
C ASP A 96 13.60 10.78 13.02
N GLY A 97 14.59 10.47 13.87
CA GLY A 97 15.94 10.10 13.47
C GLY A 97 16.93 11.27 13.44
N SER A 98 16.47 12.51 13.67
CA SER A 98 17.27 13.73 13.78
C SER A 98 17.00 14.48 15.09
N VAL A 99 15.73 14.72 15.43
CA VAL A 99 15.30 15.45 16.62
C VAL A 99 14.28 14.69 17.44
N PHE A 100 14.26 14.94 18.75
CA PHE A 100 13.25 14.37 19.64
C PHE A 100 11.84 14.86 19.26
N LEU A 101 10.89 13.93 19.21
CA LEU A 101 9.46 14.19 19.06
C LEU A 101 8.75 14.23 20.42
N SER A 102 9.26 13.45 21.37
CA SER A 102 8.86 13.46 22.77
C SER A 102 10.06 13.05 23.67
N PRO A 103 10.06 13.36 24.98
CA PRO A 103 9.06 14.13 25.75
C PRO A 103 9.08 15.64 25.43
N GLN A 104 8.04 16.37 25.82
CA GLN A 104 7.84 17.78 25.46
C GLN A 104 9.02 18.70 25.84
N GLY A 105 9.69 18.43 26.97
CA GLY A 105 10.88 19.19 27.39
C GLY A 105 12.14 18.98 26.54
N LYS A 106 12.16 17.98 25.67
CA LYS A 106 13.27 17.72 24.72
C LYS A 106 12.87 17.90 23.27
N LYS A 107 11.58 18.12 22.97
CA LYS A 107 11.05 18.16 21.61
C LYS A 107 11.80 19.21 20.76
N GLY A 108 12.23 18.81 19.57
CA GLY A 108 13.00 19.64 18.64
C GLY A 108 14.51 19.69 18.93
N GLN A 109 14.98 19.20 20.07
CA GLN A 109 16.42 19.06 20.33
C GLN A 109 17.00 17.88 19.55
N THR A 110 18.30 17.96 19.22
CA THR A 110 19.01 16.87 18.55
C THR A 110 18.93 15.59 19.38
N CYS A 111 18.54 14.49 18.73
CA CYS A 111 18.27 13.23 19.43
C CYS A 111 19.54 12.43 19.76
N GLY A 112 20.66 12.73 19.09
CA GLY A 112 21.91 11.98 19.22
C GLY A 112 21.90 10.61 18.54
N CYS A 113 20.87 10.28 17.75
CA CYS A 113 20.92 9.09 16.89
C CYS A 113 22.05 9.22 15.87
N HIS A 114 22.75 8.11 15.61
CA HIS A 114 23.73 8.05 14.54
C HIS A 114 23.11 8.47 13.20
N PRO A 115 23.82 9.21 12.33
CA PRO A 115 23.24 9.65 11.06
C PRO A 115 23.01 8.49 10.07
N ARG A 116 23.87 7.46 10.11
CA ARG A 116 23.79 6.30 9.21
C ARG A 116 22.84 5.23 9.74
N LEU A 117 22.05 4.64 8.84
CA LEU A 117 21.05 3.64 9.19
C LEU A 117 21.68 2.35 9.73
N GLU A 118 22.86 1.97 9.22
CA GLU A 118 23.61 0.80 9.66
C GLU A 118 24.03 0.92 11.13
N ASP A 119 24.50 2.10 11.52
CA ASP A 119 24.94 2.39 12.89
C ASP A 119 23.73 2.44 13.85
N LYS A 120 22.60 3.04 13.40
CA LYS A 120 21.32 2.98 14.14
C LYS A 120 20.90 1.53 14.39
N LYS A 121 20.96 0.69 13.35
CA LYS A 121 20.59 -0.73 13.42
C LYS A 121 21.50 -1.53 14.34
N LEU A 122 22.80 -1.24 14.35
CA LEU A 122 23.76 -1.86 15.27
C LEU A 122 23.45 -1.49 16.72
N ALA A 123 23.31 -0.20 17.02
CA ALA A 123 22.98 0.27 18.37
C ALA A 123 21.66 -0.33 18.89
N ALA A 124 20.65 -0.43 18.03
CA ALA A 124 19.37 -1.05 18.37
C ALA A 124 19.47 -2.56 18.62
N ARG A 125 20.26 -3.28 17.82
CA ARG A 125 20.53 -4.72 18.04
C ARG A 125 21.18 -4.98 19.40
N GLU A 126 22.02 -4.05 19.86
CA GLU A 126 22.66 -4.11 21.18
C GLU A 126 21.75 -3.57 22.31
N GLY A 127 20.51 -3.19 22.01
CA GLY A 127 19.55 -2.67 22.99
C GLY A 127 19.87 -1.24 23.48
N ARG A 128 20.80 -0.54 22.83
CA ARG A 128 21.26 0.81 23.22
C ARG A 128 20.65 1.92 22.37
N GLY A 129 20.03 1.57 21.23
CA GLY A 129 19.48 2.52 20.27
C GLY A 129 18.00 2.29 19.97
N PRO A 130 17.28 3.31 19.50
CA PRO A 130 15.88 3.17 19.10
C PRO A 130 15.72 2.29 17.86
N VAL A 131 14.56 1.64 17.74
CA VAL A 131 14.14 0.87 16.55
C VAL A 131 13.14 1.67 15.71
N PRO A 132 13.01 1.40 14.40
CA PRO A 132 11.95 1.98 13.59
C PRO A 132 10.57 1.65 14.17
N SER A 133 9.67 2.61 14.07
CA SER A 133 8.24 2.47 14.31
C SER A 133 7.52 3.18 13.18
N ILE A 134 7.07 2.41 12.20
CA ILE A 134 6.42 2.90 10.98
C ILE A 134 4.94 2.51 11.07
N ASP A 135 4.05 3.50 10.99
CA ASP A 135 2.60 3.34 10.90
C ASP A 135 2.15 3.72 9.49
N LEU A 136 1.61 2.74 8.76
CA LEU A 136 1.00 2.95 7.46
C LEU A 136 -0.52 2.99 7.64
N VAL A 137 -1.15 4.01 7.08
CA VAL A 137 -2.59 4.24 7.15
C VAL A 137 -3.17 4.16 5.75
N PHE A 138 -4.23 3.36 5.57
CA PHE A 138 -4.76 3.10 4.23
C PHE A 138 -6.20 2.58 4.24
N ARG A 139 -6.85 2.65 3.08
CA ARG A 139 -8.11 1.93 2.81
C ARG A 139 -7.86 0.74 1.89
N ILE A 140 -8.71 -0.29 1.92
CA ILE A 140 -8.61 -1.40 0.96
C ILE A 140 -9.19 -0.94 -0.38
N ALA A 141 -8.44 -1.08 -1.47
CA ALA A 141 -8.83 -0.52 -2.76
C ALA A 141 -10.12 -1.13 -3.32
N ALA A 142 -10.36 -2.42 -3.09
CA ALA A 142 -11.57 -3.12 -3.54
C ALA A 142 -12.83 -2.73 -2.75
N ALA A 143 -12.69 -2.13 -1.56
CA ALA A 143 -13.83 -1.67 -0.76
C ALA A 143 -13.42 -0.48 0.13
N PRO A 144 -13.20 0.71 -0.45
CA PRO A 144 -12.69 1.86 0.31
C PRO A 144 -13.66 2.32 1.41
N THR A 145 -14.95 2.05 1.22
CA THR A 145 -16.03 2.40 2.17
C THR A 145 -16.02 1.57 3.45
N LEU A 146 -15.23 0.49 3.54
CA LEU A 146 -15.06 -0.25 4.79
C LEU A 146 -14.38 0.58 5.88
N GLY A 147 -13.65 1.62 5.49
CA GLY A 147 -12.96 2.51 6.41
C GLY A 147 -11.44 2.38 6.38
N GLU A 148 -10.80 3.08 7.32
CA GLU A 148 -9.35 3.20 7.41
C GLU A 148 -8.73 2.10 8.28
N PHE A 149 -7.75 1.41 7.71
CA PHE A 149 -6.93 0.41 8.36
C PHE A 149 -5.54 0.97 8.63
N HIS A 150 -4.81 0.30 9.52
CA HIS A 150 -3.40 0.60 9.68
C HIS A 150 -2.52 -0.64 9.83
N PHE A 151 -1.25 -0.47 9.55
CA PHE A 151 -0.20 -1.46 9.72
C PHE A 151 1.01 -0.84 10.41
N MET A 152 1.35 -1.35 11.59
CA MET A 152 2.53 -0.92 12.33
C MET A 152 3.67 -1.94 12.18
N THR A 153 4.87 -1.46 11.85
CA THR A 153 6.06 -2.30 11.67
C THR A 153 7.32 -1.64 12.19
N SER A 154 8.27 -2.47 12.64
CA SER A 154 9.64 -2.08 12.99
C SER A 154 10.69 -2.51 11.96
N SER A 155 10.24 -2.78 10.73
CA SER A 155 11.10 -3.24 9.64
C SER A 155 12.18 -2.21 9.28
N TRP A 156 13.44 -2.60 9.44
CA TRP A 156 14.59 -1.83 8.98
C TRP A 156 14.67 -1.73 7.45
N GLN A 157 14.15 -2.74 6.74
CA GLN A 157 14.10 -2.74 5.27
C GLN A 157 13.10 -1.71 4.76
N LEU A 158 11.91 -1.63 5.37
CA LEU A 158 10.96 -0.57 5.03
C LEU A 158 11.52 0.80 5.43
N ALA A 159 12.17 0.90 6.59
CA ALA A 159 12.82 2.15 7.03
C ALA A 159 13.85 2.67 6.01
N ALA A 160 14.61 1.78 5.38
CA ALA A 160 15.59 2.12 4.35
C ALA A 160 14.94 2.64 3.05
N GLN A 161 13.68 2.27 2.79
CA GLN A 161 12.93 2.62 1.58
C GLN A 161 11.94 3.77 1.80
N LEU A 162 11.90 4.37 3.00
CA LEU A 162 10.91 5.39 3.35
C LEU A 162 11.00 6.62 2.45
N SER A 163 12.22 7.12 2.17
CA SER A 163 12.39 8.29 1.31
C SER A 163 11.85 8.04 -0.09
N ASP A 164 12.17 6.89 -0.69
CA ASP A 164 11.68 6.50 -2.02
C ASP A 164 10.15 6.35 -2.04
N LEU A 165 9.59 5.75 -0.98
CA LEU A 165 8.14 5.61 -0.84
C LEU A 165 7.45 6.97 -0.72
N MET A 166 7.98 7.87 0.12
CA MET A 166 7.43 9.22 0.30
C MET A 166 7.51 10.02 -0.99
N GLU A 167 8.63 9.97 -1.71
CA GLU A 167 8.78 10.64 -3.01
C GLU A 167 7.81 10.06 -4.06
N ALA A 168 7.64 8.73 -4.08
CA ALA A 168 6.69 8.09 -4.99
C ALA A 168 5.23 8.47 -4.70
N LEU A 169 4.85 8.60 -3.43
CA LEU A 169 3.53 9.07 -3.02
C LEU A 169 3.32 10.55 -3.37
N GLU A 170 4.32 11.40 -3.13
CA GLU A 170 4.28 12.82 -3.47
C GLU A 170 4.11 13.01 -4.99
N ARG A 171 4.81 12.21 -5.80
CA ARG A 171 4.74 12.26 -7.28
C ARG A 171 3.34 11.95 -7.82
N VAL A 172 2.53 11.16 -7.11
CA VAL A 172 1.13 10.91 -7.49
C VAL A 172 0.26 12.14 -7.28
N GLY A 173 0.59 13.00 -6.30
CA GLY A 173 -0.11 14.27 -6.05
C GLY A 173 -1.53 14.11 -5.47
N GLY A 174 -1.82 12.98 -4.83
CA GLY A 174 -3.14 12.66 -4.26
C GLY A 174 -3.22 11.22 -3.75
N PRO A 175 -4.43 10.65 -3.62
CA PRO A 175 -4.59 9.25 -3.28
C PRO A 175 -3.81 8.35 -4.25
N ALA A 176 -3.06 7.40 -3.71
CA ALA A 176 -2.23 6.49 -4.47
C ALA A 176 -2.68 5.05 -4.24
N ALA A 177 -2.89 4.30 -5.31
CA ALA A 177 -3.03 2.86 -5.26
C ALA A 177 -1.66 2.24 -5.02
N CYS A 178 -1.54 1.42 -3.98
CA CYS A 178 -0.31 0.77 -3.57
C CYS A 178 -0.53 -0.73 -3.36
N ASP A 179 0.49 -1.53 -3.65
CA ASP A 179 0.54 -2.93 -3.22
C ASP A 179 1.24 -3.04 -1.88
N LEU A 180 0.50 -3.50 -0.87
CA LEU A 180 1.05 -3.85 0.44
C LEU A 180 1.27 -5.37 0.48
N THR A 181 2.53 -5.79 0.43
CA THR A 181 2.92 -7.20 0.29
C THR A 181 3.77 -7.68 1.46
N THR A 182 3.57 -8.92 1.91
CA THR A 182 4.44 -9.63 2.87
C THR A 182 5.38 -10.58 2.13
N GLU A 183 6.51 -10.05 1.66
CA GLU A 183 7.46 -10.78 0.81
C GLU A 183 8.33 -11.75 1.61
N LEU A 184 8.46 -13.00 1.15
CA LEU A 184 9.39 -13.98 1.70
C LEU A 184 10.82 -13.66 1.27
N VAL A 185 11.71 -13.50 2.26
CA VAL A 185 13.14 -13.40 2.07
C VAL A 185 13.80 -14.66 2.58
N ALA A 186 14.50 -15.37 1.71
CA ALA A 186 15.35 -16.51 2.05
C ALA A 186 16.82 -16.12 1.80
N LEU A 187 17.68 -16.29 2.80
CA LEU A 187 19.11 -16.01 2.69
C LEU A 187 19.93 -17.00 3.51
N THR A 188 21.17 -17.19 3.09
CA THR A 188 22.18 -17.89 3.87
C THR A 188 23.01 -16.87 4.64
N THR A 189 23.08 -17.00 5.96
CA THR A 189 23.88 -16.11 6.80
C THR A 189 25.38 -16.30 6.52
N LYS A 190 26.20 -15.34 6.96
CA LYS A 190 27.68 -15.48 6.92
C LYS A 190 28.19 -16.73 7.66
N THR A 191 27.39 -17.27 8.57
CA THR A 191 27.68 -18.50 9.32
C THR A 191 27.13 -19.77 8.65
N GLY A 192 26.66 -19.68 7.40
CA GLY A 192 26.14 -20.82 6.63
C GLY A 192 24.72 -21.27 6.99
N ARG A 193 24.00 -20.55 7.86
CA ARG A 193 22.64 -20.92 8.29
C ARG A 193 21.63 -20.36 7.30
N ASN A 194 20.71 -21.20 6.82
CA ASN A 194 19.57 -20.74 6.04
C ASN A 194 18.56 -20.08 6.98
N VAL A 195 18.17 -18.85 6.64
CA VAL A 195 17.19 -18.05 7.38
C VAL A 195 16.15 -17.56 6.39
N CYS A 196 14.88 -17.82 6.74
CA CYS A 196 13.73 -17.31 6.02
C CYS A 196 12.93 -16.39 6.94
N TYR A 197 12.55 -15.22 6.46
CA TYR A 197 11.66 -14.30 7.17
C TYR A 197 10.81 -13.52 6.17
N ARG A 198 9.72 -12.92 6.64
CA ARG A 198 8.89 -12.05 5.80
C ARG A 198 9.12 -10.58 6.13
N LYS A 199 9.12 -9.74 5.10
CA LYS A 199 9.23 -8.28 5.22
C LYS A 199 8.01 -7.62 4.57
N PRO A 200 7.53 -6.48 5.10
CA PRO A 200 6.53 -5.68 4.40
C PRO A 200 7.21 -4.91 3.26
N VAL A 201 6.54 -4.85 2.12
CA VAL A 201 6.92 -4.04 0.96
C VAL A 201 5.71 -3.25 0.51
N VAL A 202 5.91 -1.96 0.27
CA VAL A 202 4.89 -1.06 -0.29
C VAL A 202 5.36 -0.62 -1.65
N LYS A 203 4.58 -0.91 -2.69
CA LYS A 203 4.87 -0.47 -4.06
C LYS A 203 3.76 0.47 -4.53
N VAL A 204 4.11 1.72 -4.84
CA VAL A 204 3.18 2.67 -5.45
C VAL A 204 2.91 2.22 -6.90
N VAL A 205 1.65 1.99 -7.23
CA VAL A 205 1.20 1.58 -8.57
C VAL A 205 0.84 2.82 -9.40
N GLY A 206 0.22 3.82 -8.76
CA GLY A 206 -0.14 5.09 -9.40
C GLY A 206 -1.45 5.67 -8.86
N ASN A 207 -2.06 6.58 -9.62
CA ASN A 207 -3.35 7.18 -9.26
C ASN A 207 -4.48 6.13 -9.42
N PRO A 208 -5.31 5.89 -8.39
CA PRO A 208 -6.40 4.93 -8.44
C PRO A 208 -7.46 5.22 -9.52
N ASP A 209 -7.69 6.49 -9.87
CA ASP A 209 -8.68 6.88 -10.89
C ASP A 209 -8.21 6.50 -12.31
N ILE A 210 -6.89 6.34 -12.50
CA ILE A 210 -6.30 5.85 -13.74
C ILE A 210 -6.29 4.32 -13.77
N LEU A 211 -6.33 3.68 -12.60
CA LEU A 211 -6.15 2.23 -12.43
C LEU A 211 -7.47 1.47 -12.23
N ALA A 212 -8.58 2.14 -11.94
CA ALA A 212 -9.88 1.51 -11.82
C ALA A 212 -10.49 1.24 -13.21
N PRO A 213 -10.99 0.01 -13.51
CA PRO A 213 -12.08 -0.10 -14.46
C PRO A 213 -13.29 0.64 -13.87
N ALA A 214 -14.00 1.38 -14.73
CA ALA A 214 -15.00 2.38 -14.36
C ALA A 214 -15.89 2.00 -13.16
N CYS A 215 -16.01 2.96 -12.24
CA CYS A 215 -16.85 2.99 -11.05
C CYS A 215 -18.20 2.25 -11.23
N SER A 216 -18.56 1.38 -10.28
CA SER A 216 -19.91 0.80 -10.22
C SER A 216 -20.90 1.86 -9.75
N VAL A 217 -21.53 2.55 -10.70
CA VAL A 217 -22.65 3.46 -10.45
C VAL A 217 -23.91 2.62 -10.24
N SER A 218 -24.65 2.81 -9.15
CA SER A 218 -26.01 2.26 -9.07
C SER A 218 -26.92 3.08 -9.98
N VAL A 219 -27.52 2.42 -10.97
CA VAL A 219 -28.34 3.06 -11.99
C VAL A 219 -29.81 2.84 -11.64
N ASP A 220 -30.57 3.92 -11.48
CA ASP A 220 -32.02 3.80 -11.30
C ASP A 220 -32.72 3.29 -12.58
N ALA A 221 -33.93 2.77 -12.45
CA ALA A 221 -34.68 2.14 -13.54
C ALA A 221 -35.06 3.11 -14.69
N VAL A 222 -34.99 4.43 -14.49
CA VAL A 222 -35.24 5.43 -15.54
C VAL A 222 -33.98 5.62 -16.36
N THR A 223 -32.83 5.72 -15.69
CA THR A 223 -31.52 5.85 -16.31
C THR A 223 -31.16 4.56 -17.09
N LEU A 224 -31.52 3.38 -16.56
CA LEU A 224 -31.30 2.09 -17.24
C LEU A 224 -32.10 1.97 -18.54
N ARG A 225 -33.37 2.37 -18.54
CA ARG A 225 -34.23 2.36 -19.75
C ARG A 225 -33.75 3.34 -20.81
N ARG A 226 -33.29 4.53 -20.43
CA ARG A 226 -32.68 5.49 -21.36
C ARG A 226 -31.40 4.95 -22.00
N ALA A 227 -30.53 4.33 -21.20
CA ALA A 227 -29.30 3.70 -21.70
C ALA A 227 -29.61 2.56 -22.68
N ALA A 228 -30.56 1.69 -22.34
CA ALA A 228 -31.02 0.60 -23.22
C ALA A 228 -31.52 1.13 -24.58
N GLN A 229 -32.31 2.21 -24.57
CA GLN A 229 -32.82 2.84 -25.79
C GLN A 229 -31.71 3.43 -26.67
N VAL A 230 -30.70 4.08 -26.08
CA VAL A 230 -29.55 4.63 -26.81
C VAL A 230 -28.68 3.52 -27.40
N LEU A 231 -28.52 2.41 -26.68
CA LEU A 231 -27.68 1.28 -27.09
C LEU A 231 -28.40 0.27 -27.98
N GLY A 232 -29.72 0.41 -28.18
CA GLY A 232 -30.52 -0.56 -28.93
C GLY A 232 -30.60 -1.94 -28.25
N THR A 233 -30.55 -1.98 -26.92
CA THR A 233 -30.53 -3.22 -26.12
C THR A 233 -31.78 -3.36 -25.27
N SER A 234 -31.98 -4.52 -24.63
CA SER A 234 -33.03 -4.67 -23.62
C SER A 234 -32.70 -3.85 -22.36
N ASP A 235 -33.71 -3.50 -21.58
CA ASP A 235 -33.56 -2.78 -20.30
C ASP A 235 -33.10 -3.69 -19.16
N HIS A 236 -32.67 -4.92 -19.45
CA HIS A 236 -32.05 -5.79 -18.45
C HIS A 236 -30.69 -5.24 -18.07
N GLN A 237 -30.47 -5.08 -16.77
CA GLN A 237 -29.27 -4.45 -16.22
C GLN A 237 -27.98 -5.12 -16.73
N GLU A 238 -27.95 -6.44 -16.81
CA GLU A 238 -26.78 -7.19 -17.31
C GLU A 238 -26.50 -6.92 -18.80
N THR A 239 -27.55 -6.78 -19.62
CA THR A 239 -27.42 -6.49 -21.06
C THR A 239 -26.91 -5.07 -21.29
N VAL A 240 -27.42 -4.09 -20.54
CA VAL A 240 -26.98 -2.70 -20.61
C VAL A 240 -25.53 -2.56 -20.12
N ILE A 241 -25.16 -3.26 -19.04
CA ILE A 241 -23.79 -3.27 -18.52
C ILE A 241 -22.82 -3.89 -19.54
N ALA A 242 -23.19 -5.01 -20.16
CA ALA A 242 -22.36 -5.65 -21.19
C ALA A 242 -22.13 -4.71 -22.39
N ALA A 243 -23.20 -4.11 -22.93
CA ALA A 243 -23.10 -3.20 -24.06
C ALA A 243 -22.30 -1.93 -23.74
N LEU A 244 -22.47 -1.34 -22.55
CA LEU A 244 -21.65 -0.21 -22.11
C LEU A 244 -20.17 -0.59 -21.95
N SER A 245 -19.89 -1.79 -21.43
CA SER A 245 -18.53 -2.29 -21.27
C SER A 245 -17.82 -2.44 -22.62
N GLU A 246 -18.52 -2.92 -23.65
CA GLU A 246 -18.00 -3.00 -25.01
C GLU A 246 -17.70 -1.61 -25.60
N VAL A 247 -18.60 -0.65 -25.44
CA VAL A 247 -18.41 0.73 -25.92
C VAL A 247 -17.22 1.40 -25.22
N VAL A 248 -17.08 1.22 -23.91
CA VAL A 248 -15.95 1.76 -23.14
C VAL A 248 -14.64 1.08 -23.54
N ALA A 249 -14.63 -0.25 -23.69
CA ALA A 249 -13.47 -1.00 -24.13
C ALA A 249 -13.00 -0.56 -25.53
N ALA A 250 -13.93 -0.39 -26.48
CA ALA A 250 -13.64 0.11 -27.83
C ALA A 250 -13.04 1.53 -27.79
N ARG A 251 -13.56 2.40 -26.92
CA ARG A 251 -13.03 3.76 -26.74
C ARG A 251 -11.65 3.76 -26.10
N HIS A 252 -11.41 2.91 -25.11
CA HIS A 252 -10.11 2.76 -24.46
C HIS A 252 -9.05 2.26 -25.44
N GLN A 253 -9.36 1.22 -26.21
CA GLN A 253 -8.50 0.71 -27.29
C GLN A 253 -8.18 1.81 -28.31
N THR A 254 -9.15 2.65 -28.67
CA THR A 254 -8.94 3.77 -29.60
C THR A 254 -7.97 4.82 -29.04
N ILE A 255 -8.09 5.15 -27.75
CA ILE A 255 -7.19 6.10 -27.06
C ILE A 255 -5.78 5.53 -26.93
N GLU A 256 -5.64 4.26 -26.55
CA GLU A 256 -4.34 3.59 -26.49
C GLU A 256 -3.68 3.53 -27.87
N LEU A 257 -4.43 3.17 -28.92
CA LEU A 257 -3.92 3.15 -30.29
C LEU A 257 -3.45 4.54 -30.76
N ALA A 258 -4.19 5.60 -30.39
CA ALA A 258 -3.81 6.99 -30.69
C ALA A 258 -2.50 7.38 -29.98
N ARG A 259 -2.35 7.05 -28.68
CA ARG A 259 -1.11 7.27 -27.92
C ARG A 259 0.05 6.47 -28.49
N LEU A 260 -0.18 5.23 -28.91
CA LEU A 260 0.86 4.38 -29.50
C LEU A 260 1.34 4.95 -30.83
N ARG A 261 0.42 5.43 -31.68
CA ARG A 261 0.74 6.13 -32.93
C ARG A 261 1.55 7.40 -32.69
N GLU A 262 1.21 8.16 -31.66
CA GLU A 262 1.95 9.36 -31.28
C GLU A 262 3.39 9.04 -30.84
N HIS A 263 3.58 8.01 -30.01
CA HIS A 263 4.91 7.56 -29.60
C HIS A 263 5.73 7.06 -30.79
N VAL A 264 5.14 6.25 -31.67
CA VAL A 264 5.81 5.79 -32.90
C VAL A 264 6.20 6.99 -33.78
N GLY A 265 5.34 8.00 -33.91
CA GLY A 265 5.64 9.24 -34.62
C GLY A 265 6.83 10.01 -34.03
N ARG A 266 6.92 10.11 -32.70
CA ARG A 266 8.06 10.74 -32.01
C ARG A 266 9.35 9.95 -32.21
N ILE A 267 9.30 8.62 -32.10
CA ILE A 267 10.45 7.74 -32.34
C ILE A 267 10.96 7.91 -33.78
N ALA A 268 10.06 7.92 -34.76
CA ALA A 268 10.42 8.13 -36.16
C ALA A 268 11.02 9.52 -36.44
N ALA A 269 10.55 10.56 -35.74
CA ALA A 269 11.14 11.90 -35.85
C ALA A 269 12.56 11.96 -35.27
N ILE A 270 12.79 11.32 -34.11
CA ILE A 270 14.11 11.22 -33.49
C ILE A 270 15.06 10.42 -34.39
N ALA A 271 14.61 9.29 -34.95
CA ALA A 271 15.41 8.46 -35.85
C ALA A 271 15.84 9.21 -37.12
N ARG A 272 14.96 10.05 -37.69
CA ARG A 272 15.31 10.92 -38.84
C ARG A 272 16.31 12.01 -38.50
N GLN A 273 16.29 12.55 -37.28
CA GLN A 273 17.26 13.56 -36.84
C GLN A 273 18.63 12.95 -36.48
N ALA A 274 18.65 11.66 -36.13
CA ALA A 274 19.86 10.95 -35.71
C ALA A 274 20.66 10.32 -36.87
N LEU A 275 20.06 10.20 -38.06
CA LEU A 275 20.75 9.74 -39.26
C LEU A 275 21.23 10.97 -40.06
N PRO A 276 22.55 11.24 -40.13
CA PRO A 276 23.05 12.26 -41.05
C PRO A 276 22.75 11.85 -42.49
N ASP A 277 22.38 12.81 -43.33
CA ASP A 277 22.24 12.63 -44.78
C ASP A 277 23.56 12.08 -45.33
N GLY A 278 23.61 10.75 -45.49
CA GLY A 278 24.66 10.06 -46.19
C GLY A 278 24.52 10.37 -47.66
N ASP A 279 25.28 11.37 -48.10
CA ASP A 279 25.53 11.74 -49.48
C ASP A 279 26.06 10.50 -50.24
N PHE A 280 25.15 9.74 -50.86
CA PHE A 280 25.50 8.71 -51.84
C PHE A 280 25.78 9.41 -53.18
N SER A 281 26.88 10.16 -53.24
CA SER A 281 27.51 10.52 -54.50
C SER A 281 28.45 9.39 -54.92
N LEU A 282 27.93 8.47 -55.73
CA LEU A 282 28.73 7.53 -56.52
C LEU A 282 29.19 8.22 -57.81
N THR A 283 30.43 8.73 -57.82
CA THR A 283 31.36 8.75 -58.96
C THR A 283 32.76 9.07 -58.48
#